data_AF-A0A8T5ZHQ1-F1
#
_entry.id   AF-A0A8T5ZHQ1-F1
#
_cell.length_a   1.000
_cell.length_b   1.000
_cell.length_c   1.000
_cell.angle_alpha   90.00
_cell.angle_beta   90.00
_cell.angle_gamma   90.00
#
_symmetry.space_group_name_H-M   'P 1'
#
loop_
_entity.id
_entity.type
_entity.pdbx_description
1 polymer ?
#
loop_
_entity_poly.entity_id
_entity_poly.type
_entity_poly.pdbx_seq_one_letter_code
_entity_poly.pdbx_strand_id
1 'polypeptide(L)'
;MNLTLKESLVTRSRVFSPWTAFYFLQSLLINLGLGYPFSLLYTAAFTAILLLLWRTLPRVQKVLIGVSSLVAACYFPFAQAYGAPNFNTLLALHSTNMEESTEILTIFPWYSYLVGLFIFALGVIAIRRKKENEKARWNTFDSLCLVFSVATFFVAPVQNLAWGGVFKLKDTGYPVFRFAKDVIVNNNEVIEEQERMAKLSGMKDTWTVTAVKPKYQTYVVVIGESARRDALGAFGGHWDNTPFASSVNGLIFADYIAASGSTQKSLGLTLNRV
;
A
#
# COMPACT_ATOMS: atom_id res chain seq x y z
N MET A 1 47.32 19.64 -32.05
CA MET A 1 45.88 19.29 -32.01
C MET A 1 45.55 18.84 -30.59
N ASN A 2 44.78 19.68 -29.88
CA ASN A 2 44.78 19.84 -28.42
C ASN A 2 44.29 18.63 -27.61
N LEU A 3 45.13 18.15 -26.68
CA LEU A 3 44.76 17.21 -25.60
C LEU A 3 43.62 17.76 -24.73
N THR A 4 43.60 19.08 -24.50
CA THR A 4 42.53 19.79 -23.76
C THR A 4 41.16 19.73 -24.43
N LEU A 5 41.09 19.64 -25.77
CA LEU A 5 39.82 19.49 -26.48
C LEU A 5 39.27 18.06 -26.34
N LYS A 6 40.16 17.05 -26.38
CA LYS A 6 39.80 15.64 -26.12
C LYS A 6 39.35 15.44 -24.67
N GLU A 7 40.05 16.05 -23.71
CA GLU A 7 39.64 15.99 -22.30
C GLU A 7 38.28 16.65 -22.10
N SER A 8 38.00 17.81 -22.70
CA SER A 8 36.68 18.47 -22.59
C SER A 8 35.53 17.65 -23.19
N LEU A 9 35.77 16.94 -24.31
CA LEU A 9 34.77 16.06 -24.93
C LEU A 9 34.54 14.78 -24.12
N VAL A 10 35.60 14.25 -23.48
CA VAL A 10 35.51 13.10 -22.58
C VAL A 10 34.89 13.47 -21.23
N THR A 11 35.08 14.71 -20.74
CA THR A 11 34.35 15.19 -19.56
C THR A 11 32.88 15.41 -19.89
N ARG A 12 32.56 15.94 -21.08
CA ARG A 12 31.17 16.14 -21.52
C ARG A 12 30.42 14.83 -21.77
N SER A 13 31.12 13.74 -22.10
CA SER A 13 30.51 12.41 -22.28
C SER A 13 30.25 11.66 -20.97
N ARG A 14 30.78 12.14 -19.84
CA ARG A 14 30.63 11.55 -18.50
C ARG A 14 29.87 12.42 -17.50
N VAL A 15 29.31 13.55 -17.91
CA VAL A 15 28.38 14.29 -17.04
C VAL A 15 27.10 13.46 -16.94
N PHE A 16 26.90 12.80 -15.79
CA PHE A 16 25.62 12.20 -15.44
C PHE A 16 24.53 13.24 -15.67
N SER A 17 23.55 12.91 -16.51
CA SER A 17 22.43 13.82 -16.77
C SER A 17 21.76 14.16 -15.43
N PRO A 18 21.44 15.44 -15.14
CA PRO A 18 20.70 15.80 -13.93
C PRO A 18 19.37 15.03 -13.81
N TRP A 19 18.83 14.57 -14.95
CA TRP A 19 17.66 13.71 -15.01
C TRP A 19 17.85 12.32 -14.39
N THR A 20 19.07 11.79 -14.33
CA THR A 20 19.34 10.51 -13.66
C THR A 20 19.11 10.62 -12.16
N ALA A 21 19.68 11.65 -11.53
CA ALA A 21 19.46 11.93 -10.11
C ALA A 21 17.98 12.28 -9.84
N PHE A 22 17.37 13.05 -10.74
CA PHE A 22 15.95 13.39 -10.65
C PHE A 22 15.06 12.14 -10.67
N TYR A 23 15.24 11.24 -11.65
CA TYR A 23 14.44 10.01 -11.72
C TYR A 23 14.74 9.06 -10.57
N PHE A 24 15.97 9.05 -10.04
CA PHE A 24 16.30 8.27 -8.84
C PHE A 24 15.52 8.76 -7.62
N LEU A 25 15.55 10.08 -7.35
CA LEU A 25 14.75 10.68 -6.28
C LEU A 25 13.26 10.41 -6.50
N GLN A 26 12.76 10.57 -7.72
CA GLN A 26 11.34 10.33 -8.02
C GLN A 26 10.96 8.87 -7.83
N SER A 27 11.79 7.92 -8.27
CA SER A 27 11.58 6.49 -8.05
C SER A 27 11.55 6.16 -6.56
N LEU A 28 12.46 6.74 -5.78
CA LEU A 28 12.52 6.53 -4.33
C LEU A 28 11.23 7.00 -3.65
N LEU A 29 10.81 8.22 -3.95
CA LEU A 29 9.63 8.81 -3.34
C LEU A 29 8.34 8.13 -3.79
N ILE A 30 8.23 7.70 -5.05
CA ILE A 30 7.11 6.89 -5.52
C ILE A 30 7.07 5.56 -4.75
N ASN A 31 8.19 4.84 -4.64
CA ASN A 31 8.23 3.56 -3.95
C ASN A 31 7.79 3.67 -2.48
N LEU A 32 8.27 4.70 -1.77
CA LEU A 32 7.86 5.00 -0.40
C LEU A 32 6.40 5.45 -0.31
N GLY A 33 5.94 6.29 -1.24
CA GLY A 33 4.57 6.77 -1.27
C GLY A 33 3.53 5.72 -1.62
N LEU A 34 3.94 4.59 -2.21
CA LEU A 34 3.11 3.40 -2.39
C LEU A 34 3.08 2.48 -1.16
N GLY A 35 3.75 2.84 -0.06
CA GLY A 35 3.71 2.11 1.22
C GLY A 35 4.67 0.92 1.31
N TYR A 36 5.63 0.81 0.40
CA TYR A 36 6.63 -0.27 0.42
C TYR A 36 7.89 0.14 1.21
N PRO A 37 8.57 -0.82 1.84
CA PRO A 37 9.82 -0.54 2.55
C PRO A 37 10.90 -0.04 1.60
N PHE A 38 11.82 0.75 2.14
CA PHE A 38 12.97 1.26 1.39
C PHE A 38 13.75 0.11 0.75
N SER A 39 13.94 0.18 -0.56
CA SER A 39 14.78 -0.75 -1.32
C SER A 39 15.59 0.01 -2.36
N LEU A 40 16.90 0.02 -2.18
CA LEU A 40 17.83 0.63 -3.13
C LEU A 40 17.78 -0.09 -4.49
N LEU A 41 17.67 -1.41 -4.46
CA LEU A 41 17.61 -2.27 -5.66
C LEU A 41 16.43 -1.89 -6.55
N TYR A 42 15.20 -1.89 -6.01
CA TYR A 42 14.00 -1.58 -6.78
C TYR A 42 13.91 -0.10 -7.16
N THR A 43 14.48 0.80 -6.35
CA THR A 43 14.60 2.21 -6.69
C THR A 43 15.48 2.39 -7.91
N ALA A 44 16.70 1.86 -7.89
CA ALA A 44 17.64 1.93 -9.01
C ALA A 44 17.07 1.25 -10.26
N ALA A 45 16.38 0.13 -10.10
CA ALA A 45 15.82 -0.62 -11.21
C ALA A 45 14.64 0.13 -11.86
N PHE A 46 13.76 0.74 -11.06
CA PHE A 46 12.69 1.58 -11.59
C PHE A 46 13.25 2.84 -12.28
N THR A 47 14.32 3.43 -11.74
CA THR A 47 15.05 4.52 -12.40
C THR A 47 15.62 4.09 -13.76
N ALA A 48 16.23 2.91 -13.83
CA ALA A 48 16.75 2.35 -15.08
C ALA A 48 15.63 2.17 -16.13
N ILE A 49 14.45 1.67 -15.72
CA ILE A 49 13.27 1.58 -16.58
C ILE A 49 12.85 2.97 -17.09
N LEU A 50 12.77 3.98 -16.22
CA LEU A 50 12.40 5.34 -16.63
C LEU A 50 13.40 5.96 -17.61
N LEU A 51 14.70 5.74 -17.41
CA LEU A 51 15.76 6.19 -18.32
C LEU A 51 15.66 5.53 -19.70
N LEU A 52 15.44 4.21 -19.73
CA LEU A 52 15.26 3.45 -20.96
C LEU A 52 14.01 3.89 -21.72
N LEU A 53 12.87 4.01 -21.02
CA LEU A 53 11.61 4.45 -21.62
C LEU A 53 11.70 5.87 -22.13
N TRP A 54 12.43 6.76 -21.47
CA TRP A 54 12.63 8.13 -21.98
C TRP A 54 13.29 8.14 -23.36
N ARG A 55 14.27 7.26 -23.58
CA ARG A 55 14.99 7.12 -24.86
C ARG A 55 14.15 6.46 -25.94
N THR A 56 13.47 5.37 -25.62
CA THR A 56 12.73 4.55 -26.61
C THR A 56 11.30 5.03 -26.84
N LEU A 57 10.55 5.26 -25.77
CA LEU A 57 9.11 5.54 -25.75
C LEU A 57 8.78 6.68 -24.77
N PRO A 58 9.20 7.93 -25.02
CA PRO A 58 9.05 9.03 -24.07
C PRO A 58 7.59 9.33 -23.72
N ARG A 59 6.63 9.01 -24.59
CA ARG A 59 5.19 9.13 -24.26
C ARG A 59 4.78 8.13 -23.18
N VAL A 60 5.21 6.87 -23.29
CA VAL A 60 4.94 5.83 -22.30
C VAL A 60 5.63 6.16 -20.98
N GLN A 61 6.88 6.64 -21.04
CA GLN A 61 7.59 7.12 -19.86
C GLN A 61 6.81 8.20 -19.11
N LYS A 62 6.30 9.20 -19.82
CA LYS A 62 5.53 10.31 -19.22
C LYS A 62 4.23 9.85 -18.60
N VAL A 63 3.52 8.93 -19.25
CA VAL A 63 2.28 8.34 -18.70
C VAL A 63 2.61 7.53 -17.46
N LEU A 64 3.62 6.66 -17.52
CA LEU A 64 4.03 5.82 -16.39
C LEU A 64 4.42 6.68 -15.18
N ILE A 65 5.36 7.62 -15.35
CA ILE A 65 5.80 8.46 -14.24
C ILE A 65 4.69 9.38 -13.73
N GLY A 66 3.83 9.88 -14.63
CA GLY A 66 2.71 10.74 -14.26
C GLY A 66 1.68 10.02 -13.40
N VAL A 67 1.22 8.84 -13.86
CA VAL A 67 0.28 8.01 -13.11
C VAL A 67 0.90 7.53 -11.80
N SER A 68 2.14 7.01 -11.83
CA SER A 68 2.80 6.55 -10.60
C SER A 68 3.01 7.69 -9.59
N SER A 69 3.34 8.90 -10.04
CA SER A 69 3.50 10.06 -9.14
C SER A 69 2.16 10.53 -8.58
N LEU A 70 1.10 10.55 -9.40
CA LEU A 70 -0.24 10.91 -8.94
C LEU A 70 -0.76 9.91 -7.91
N VAL A 71 -0.67 8.62 -8.20
CA VAL A 71 -1.10 7.56 -7.28
C VAL A 71 -0.30 7.61 -5.98
N ALA A 72 1.04 7.71 -6.06
CA ALA A 72 1.88 7.82 -4.88
C ALA A 72 1.57 9.09 -4.07
N ALA A 73 1.30 10.22 -4.73
CA ALA A 73 0.95 11.47 -4.05
C ALA A 73 -0.38 11.38 -3.28
N CYS A 74 -1.42 10.82 -3.90
CA CYS A 74 -2.73 10.64 -3.26
C CYS A 74 -2.66 9.59 -2.14
N TYR A 75 -1.88 8.52 -2.33
CA TYR A 75 -1.79 7.42 -1.38
C TYR A 75 -0.80 7.69 -0.24
N PHE A 76 0.13 8.64 -0.37
CA PHE A 76 1.19 8.88 0.62
C PHE A 76 0.69 9.00 2.08
N PRO A 77 -0.37 9.77 2.40
CA PRO A 77 -0.87 9.85 3.78
C PRO A 77 -1.33 8.50 4.33
N PHE A 78 -2.02 7.72 3.50
CA PHE A 78 -2.47 6.37 3.84
C PHE A 78 -1.29 5.40 3.97
N ALA A 79 -0.31 5.49 3.08
CA ALA A 79 0.89 4.67 3.11
C ALA A 79 1.68 4.81 4.43
N GLN A 80 1.71 6.01 5.02
CA GLN A 80 2.38 6.24 6.31
C GLN A 80 1.66 5.56 7.47
N ALA A 81 0.33 5.50 7.44
CA ALA A 81 -0.47 4.91 8.51
C ALA A 81 -0.65 3.40 8.35
N TYR A 82 -0.84 2.93 7.11
CA TYR A 82 -1.31 1.57 6.82
C TYR A 82 -0.33 0.75 5.95
N GLY A 83 0.73 1.35 5.42
CA GLY A 83 1.67 0.68 4.52
C GLY A 83 1.09 0.42 3.13
N ALA A 84 1.52 -0.66 2.48
CA ALA A 84 1.05 -1.04 1.15
C ALA A 84 -0.41 -1.52 1.16
N PRO A 85 -1.14 -1.42 0.03
CA PRO A 85 -2.52 -1.89 -0.07
C PRO A 85 -2.65 -3.35 0.34
N ASN A 86 -3.61 -3.61 1.21
CA ASN A 86 -3.93 -4.93 1.74
C ASN A 86 -5.44 -5.07 1.92
N PHE A 87 -5.89 -6.30 2.19
CA PHE A 87 -7.29 -6.64 2.41
C PHE A 87 -8.02 -5.64 3.33
N ASN A 88 -7.45 -5.32 4.51
CA ASN A 88 -8.10 -4.43 5.47
C ASN A 88 -8.22 -2.99 4.96
N THR A 89 -7.19 -2.47 4.30
CA THR A 89 -7.23 -1.10 3.74
C THR A 89 -8.27 -0.96 2.63
N LEU A 90 -8.41 -1.98 1.79
CA LEU A 90 -9.39 -1.97 0.70
C LEU A 90 -10.80 -2.27 1.20
N LEU A 91 -10.93 -3.15 2.19
CA LEU A 91 -12.20 -3.40 2.86
C LEU A 91 -12.73 -2.12 3.51
N ALA A 92 -11.87 -1.38 4.21
CA ALA A 92 -12.22 -0.08 4.77
C ALA A 92 -12.70 0.87 3.67
N LEU A 93 -11.97 0.98 2.56
CA LEU A 93 -12.36 1.81 1.43
C LEU A 93 -13.76 1.49 0.88
N HIS A 94 -14.15 0.22 0.83
CA HIS A 94 -15.48 -0.21 0.39
C HIS A 94 -16.57 0.04 1.44
N SER A 95 -16.23 -0.01 2.73
CA SER A 95 -17.20 0.20 3.83
C SER A 95 -17.34 1.66 4.26
N THR A 96 -16.42 2.53 3.86
CA THR A 96 -16.36 3.92 4.32
C THR A 96 -17.46 4.78 3.70
N ASN A 97 -18.10 5.61 4.54
CA ASN A 97 -19.07 6.61 4.12
C ASN A 97 -18.43 8.03 4.01
N MET A 98 -19.21 9.02 3.59
CA MET A 98 -18.68 10.38 3.39
C MET A 98 -18.13 11.00 4.69
N GLU A 99 -18.82 10.83 5.82
CA GLU A 99 -18.42 11.38 7.11
C GLU A 99 -17.08 10.78 7.56
N GLU A 100 -16.99 9.44 7.56
CA GLU A 100 -15.75 8.70 7.86
C GLU A 100 -14.60 9.10 6.93
N SER A 101 -14.88 9.32 5.64
CA SER A 101 -13.85 9.73 4.68
C SER A 101 -13.29 11.13 5.00
N THR A 102 -14.14 12.05 5.45
CA THR A 102 -13.70 13.39 5.84
C THR A 102 -12.90 13.38 7.14
N GLU A 103 -13.32 12.59 8.12
CA GLU A 103 -12.59 12.42 9.37
C GLU A 103 -11.19 11.84 9.12
N ILE A 104 -11.08 10.78 8.32
CA ILE A 104 -9.79 10.17 7.96
C ILE A 104 -8.82 11.19 7.34
N LEU A 105 -9.31 12.07 6.47
CA LEU A 105 -8.46 13.10 5.86
C LEU A 105 -7.95 14.13 6.89
N THR A 106 -8.65 14.35 8.00
CA THR A 106 -8.18 15.24 9.07
C THR A 106 -7.23 14.57 10.06
N ILE A 107 -7.24 13.24 10.13
CA ILE A 107 -6.40 12.47 11.06
C ILE A 107 -4.93 12.48 10.62
N PHE A 108 -4.67 12.45 9.31
CA PHE A 108 -3.30 12.39 8.84
C PHE A 108 -2.54 13.70 9.11
N PRO A 109 -1.27 13.63 9.54
CA PRO A 109 -0.47 14.83 9.75
C PRO A 109 -0.35 15.69 8.50
N TRP A 110 -0.44 17.01 8.65
CA TRP A 110 -0.39 17.97 7.53
C TRP A 110 0.87 17.82 6.65
N TYR A 111 2.01 17.40 7.23
CA TYR A 111 3.25 17.20 6.50
C TYR A 111 3.17 16.04 5.50
N SER A 112 2.33 15.03 5.74
CA SER A 112 2.12 13.93 4.79
C SER A 112 1.51 14.43 3.48
N TYR A 113 0.60 15.40 3.55
CA TYR A 113 0.03 16.04 2.37
C TYR A 113 1.05 16.90 1.63
N LEU A 114 1.96 17.59 2.36
CA LEU A 114 3.04 18.33 1.70
C LEU A 114 4.01 17.42 0.96
N VAL A 115 4.36 16.26 1.52
CA VAL A 115 5.18 15.27 0.82
C VAL A 115 4.44 14.73 -0.39
N GLY A 116 3.15 14.42 -0.27
CA GLY A 116 2.31 14.03 -1.42
C GLY A 116 2.33 15.09 -2.53
N LEU A 117 2.14 16.37 -2.19
CA LEU A 117 2.21 17.49 -3.12
C LEU A 117 3.60 17.62 -3.77
N PHE A 118 4.67 17.39 -3.01
CA PHE A 118 6.04 17.39 -3.53
C PHE A 118 6.26 16.27 -4.56
N ILE A 119 5.81 15.04 -4.27
CA ILE A 119 5.85 13.91 -5.22
C ILE A 119 5.09 14.24 -6.50
N PHE A 120 3.90 14.83 -6.36
CA PHE A 120 3.08 15.24 -7.49
C PHE A 120 3.78 16.32 -8.33
N ALA A 121 4.35 17.35 -7.69
CA ALA A 121 5.06 18.43 -8.36
C ALA A 121 6.26 17.91 -9.17
N LEU A 122 7.04 16.98 -8.62
CA LEU A 122 8.13 16.33 -9.36
C LEU A 122 7.59 15.51 -10.55
N GLY A 123 6.45 14.84 -10.41
CA GLY A 123 5.76 14.18 -11.51
C GLY A 123 5.39 15.15 -12.64
N VAL A 124 4.84 16.31 -12.31
CA VAL A 124 4.52 17.38 -13.28
C VAL A 124 5.78 17.90 -13.99
N ILE A 125 6.88 18.10 -13.24
CA ILE A 125 8.17 18.52 -13.81
C ILE A 125 8.69 17.45 -14.80
N ALA A 126 8.60 16.16 -14.46
CA ALA A 126 9.01 15.08 -15.35
C ALA A 126 8.20 15.04 -16.65
N ILE A 127 6.87 15.22 -16.57
CA ILE A 127 5.98 15.25 -17.75
C ILE A 127 6.33 16.42 -18.67
N ARG A 128 6.69 17.57 -18.09
CA ARG A 128 7.05 18.78 -18.84
C ARG A 128 8.43 18.71 -19.51
N ARG A 129 9.23 17.68 -19.24
CA ARG A 129 10.51 17.46 -19.92
C ARG A 129 10.32 17.47 -21.45
N LYS A 130 11.04 18.37 -22.13
CA LYS A 130 11.04 18.45 -23.59
C LYS A 130 11.86 17.30 -24.17
N LYS A 131 11.37 16.71 -25.26
CA LYS A 131 12.10 15.66 -25.97
C LYS A 131 13.32 16.27 -26.64
N GLU A 132 14.49 15.69 -26.43
CA GLU A 132 15.69 16.04 -27.19
C GLU A 132 15.53 15.55 -28.64
N ASN A 133 15.88 16.39 -29.61
CA ASN A 133 15.65 16.13 -31.03
C ASN A 133 16.62 15.08 -31.61
N GLU A 134 17.70 14.75 -30.91
CA GLU A 134 18.67 13.75 -31.37
C GLU A 134 18.28 12.35 -30.88
N LYS A 135 18.06 11.44 -31.85
CA LYS A 135 17.96 10.01 -31.56
C LYS A 135 19.35 9.49 -31.23
N ALA A 136 19.73 9.53 -29.95
CA ALA A 136 20.95 8.89 -29.49
C ALA A 136 20.95 7.40 -29.85
N ARG A 137 22.05 6.90 -30.42
CA ARG A 137 22.22 5.47 -30.76
C ARG A 137 22.28 4.64 -29.47
N TRP A 138 21.65 3.46 -29.49
CA TRP A 138 21.67 2.51 -28.36
C TRP A 138 23.11 2.23 -27.94
N ASN A 139 23.40 2.38 -26.65
CA ASN A 139 24.75 2.23 -26.11
C ASN A 139 24.83 1.09 -25.07
N THR A 140 26.06 0.77 -24.64
CA THR A 140 26.30 -0.30 -23.65
C THR A 140 25.61 -0.01 -22.30
N PHE A 141 25.44 1.27 -21.94
CA PHE A 141 24.72 1.67 -20.73
C PHE A 141 23.23 1.31 -20.80
N ASP A 142 22.59 1.48 -21.96
CA ASP A 142 21.20 1.08 -22.17
C ASP A 142 21.05 -0.45 -22.01
N SER A 143 21.98 -1.22 -22.60
CA SER A 143 22.00 -2.68 -22.41
C SER A 143 22.17 -3.06 -20.94
N LEU A 144 23.04 -2.36 -20.20
CA LEU A 144 23.22 -2.61 -18.77
C LEU A 144 21.96 -2.29 -17.96
N CYS A 145 21.33 -1.15 -18.22
CA CYS A 145 20.05 -0.78 -17.60
C CYS A 145 18.97 -1.82 -17.90
N LEU A 146 18.92 -2.34 -19.12
CA LEU A 146 17.93 -3.33 -19.53
C LEU A 146 18.17 -4.66 -18.79
N VAL A 147 19.40 -5.18 -18.83
CA VAL A 147 19.77 -6.42 -18.13
C VAL A 147 19.52 -6.29 -16.64
N PHE A 148 19.91 -5.17 -16.03
CA PHE A 148 19.68 -4.90 -14.61
C PHE A 148 18.18 -4.87 -14.26
N SER A 149 17.36 -4.20 -15.08
CA SER A 149 15.91 -4.12 -14.85
C SER A 149 15.25 -5.50 -14.99
N VAL A 150 15.63 -6.26 -16.00
CA VAL A 150 15.13 -7.63 -16.24
C VAL A 150 15.57 -8.57 -15.13
N ALA A 151 16.85 -8.57 -14.74
CA ALA A 151 17.35 -9.41 -13.66
C ALA A 151 16.64 -9.09 -12.33
N THR A 152 16.46 -7.81 -12.01
CA THR A 152 15.77 -7.36 -10.78
C THR A 152 14.32 -7.82 -10.72
N PHE A 153 13.65 -7.97 -11.88
CA PHE A 153 12.28 -8.47 -11.95
C PHE A 153 12.12 -9.87 -11.34
N PHE A 154 13.12 -10.73 -11.56
CA PHE A 154 13.13 -12.12 -11.10
C PHE A 154 13.64 -12.31 -9.68
N VAL A 155 14.21 -11.28 -9.04
CA VAL A 155 14.79 -11.40 -7.67
C VAL A 155 13.75 -11.91 -6.67
N ALA A 156 12.58 -11.27 -6.60
CA ALA A 156 11.54 -11.68 -5.64
C ALA A 156 10.92 -13.06 -5.97
N PRO A 157 10.56 -13.37 -7.23
CA PRO A 157 10.10 -14.72 -7.59
C PRO A 157 11.11 -15.83 -7.27
N VAL A 158 12.41 -15.58 -7.48
CA VAL A 158 13.48 -16.54 -7.15
C VAL A 158 13.68 -16.65 -5.65
N GLN A 159 13.63 -15.55 -4.90
CA GLN A 159 13.69 -15.57 -3.43
C GLN A 159 12.52 -16.37 -2.83
N ASN A 160 11.30 -16.18 -3.36
CA ASN A 160 10.14 -16.95 -2.95
C ASN A 160 10.38 -18.46 -3.16
N LEU A 161 10.93 -18.86 -4.30
CA LEU A 161 11.28 -20.26 -4.55
C LEU A 161 12.38 -20.79 -3.61
N ALA A 162 13.42 -19.98 -3.37
CA ALA A 162 14.56 -20.35 -2.53
C ALA A 162 14.18 -20.54 -1.05
N TRP A 163 13.16 -19.82 -0.56
CA TRP A 163 12.68 -19.90 0.82
C TRP A 163 11.43 -20.79 0.98
N GLY A 164 11.23 -21.75 0.08
CA GLY A 164 10.19 -22.77 0.20
C GLY A 164 8.79 -22.34 -0.26
N GLY A 165 8.67 -21.18 -0.90
CA GLY A 165 7.47 -20.71 -1.57
C GLY A 165 7.37 -21.18 -3.03
N VAL A 166 6.32 -20.72 -3.72
CA VAL A 166 6.07 -21.04 -5.14
C VAL A 166 6.58 -19.92 -6.03
N PHE A 167 7.32 -20.27 -7.08
CA PHE A 167 7.72 -19.31 -8.10
C PHE A 167 6.49 -18.79 -8.86
N LYS A 168 6.20 -17.51 -8.73
CA LYS A 168 5.15 -16.83 -9.52
C LYS A 168 5.70 -15.53 -10.08
N LEU A 169 5.60 -15.35 -11.40
CA LEU A 169 6.08 -14.15 -12.08
C LEU A 169 5.41 -12.86 -11.60
N LYS A 170 4.15 -12.96 -11.15
CA LYS A 170 3.43 -11.83 -10.57
C LYS A 170 4.01 -11.35 -9.24
N ASP A 171 4.81 -12.15 -8.54
CA ASP A 171 5.38 -11.78 -7.23
C ASP A 171 6.67 -10.95 -7.37
N THR A 172 6.80 -10.20 -8.47
CA THR A 172 7.92 -9.27 -8.66
C THR A 172 7.94 -8.20 -7.58
N GLY A 173 9.14 -7.80 -7.18
CA GLY A 173 9.33 -6.82 -6.10
C GLY A 173 9.25 -5.36 -6.54
N TYR A 174 9.02 -5.08 -7.84
CA TYR A 174 8.84 -3.71 -8.32
C TYR A 174 7.62 -3.03 -7.68
N PRO A 175 7.80 -1.97 -6.87
CA PRO A 175 6.71 -1.38 -6.09
C PRO A 175 5.51 -0.91 -6.92
N VAL A 176 5.75 -0.31 -8.09
CA VAL A 176 4.65 0.14 -8.98
C VAL A 176 3.82 -1.04 -9.49
N PHE A 177 4.46 -2.14 -9.89
CA PHE A 177 3.74 -3.35 -10.33
C PHE A 177 3.06 -4.05 -9.16
N ARG A 178 3.78 -4.17 -8.05
CA ARG A 178 3.30 -4.78 -6.83
C ARG A 178 2.08 -4.04 -6.28
N PHE A 179 2.05 -2.72 -6.35
CA PHE A 179 0.89 -1.91 -5.96
C PHE A 179 -0.34 -2.28 -6.77
N ALA A 180 -0.22 -2.33 -8.11
CA ALA A 180 -1.34 -2.71 -8.97
C ALA A 180 -1.82 -4.15 -8.67
N LYS A 181 -0.89 -5.09 -8.49
CA LYS A 181 -1.21 -6.46 -8.11
C LYS A 181 -1.90 -6.53 -6.75
N ASP A 182 -1.35 -5.86 -5.74
CA ASP A 182 -1.86 -5.87 -4.38
C ASP A 182 -3.27 -5.25 -4.35
N VAL A 183 -3.50 -4.13 -5.06
CA VAL A 183 -4.86 -3.57 -5.22
C VAL A 183 -5.80 -4.57 -5.87
N ILE A 184 -5.44 -5.17 -7.01
CA ILE A 184 -6.33 -6.10 -7.74
C ILE A 184 -6.63 -7.35 -6.91
N VAL A 185 -5.61 -8.02 -6.38
CA VAL A 185 -5.77 -9.29 -5.65
C VAL A 185 -6.54 -9.08 -4.37
N ASN A 186 -6.15 -8.11 -3.53
CA ASN A 186 -6.84 -7.87 -2.28
C ASN A 186 -8.26 -7.32 -2.51
N ASN A 187 -8.51 -6.54 -3.58
CA ASN A 187 -9.86 -6.07 -3.90
C ASN A 187 -10.77 -7.23 -4.30
N ASN A 188 -10.28 -8.19 -5.07
CA ASN A 188 -11.05 -9.39 -5.40
C ASN A 188 -11.37 -10.20 -4.15
N GLU A 189 -10.41 -10.37 -3.23
CA GLU A 189 -10.67 -11.02 -1.94
C GLU A 189 -11.74 -10.28 -1.11
N VAL A 190 -11.76 -8.95 -1.14
CA VAL A 190 -12.79 -8.14 -0.47
C VAL A 190 -14.17 -8.37 -1.09
N ILE A 191 -14.27 -8.37 -2.42
CA ILE A 191 -15.53 -8.61 -3.13
C ILE A 191 -16.04 -10.01 -2.84
N GLU A 192 -15.18 -11.03 -2.91
CA GLU A 192 -15.52 -12.42 -2.59
C GLU A 192 -16.04 -12.55 -1.14
N GLU A 193 -15.40 -11.86 -0.19
CA GLU A 193 -15.84 -11.85 1.20
C GLU A 193 -17.19 -11.14 1.38
N GLN A 194 -17.42 -10.01 0.71
CA GLN A 194 -18.72 -9.32 0.74
C GLN A 194 -19.83 -10.17 0.15
N GLU A 195 -19.58 -10.84 -0.98
CA GLU A 195 -20.54 -11.78 -1.57
C GLU A 195 -20.81 -12.96 -0.63
N ARG A 196 -19.79 -13.48 0.04
CA ARG A 196 -19.93 -14.54 1.04
C ARG A 196 -20.82 -14.08 2.20
N MET A 197 -20.59 -12.87 2.72
CA MET A 197 -21.41 -12.28 3.79
C MET A 197 -22.86 -12.05 3.34
N ALA A 198 -23.07 -11.53 2.13
CA ALA A 198 -24.40 -11.35 1.58
C ALA A 198 -25.15 -12.68 1.46
N LYS A 199 -24.50 -13.74 0.94
CA LYS A 199 -25.08 -15.09 0.87
C LYS A 199 -25.45 -15.62 2.26
N LEU A 200 -24.55 -15.47 3.23
CA LEU A 200 -24.78 -15.91 4.61
C LEU A 200 -25.96 -15.18 5.26
N SER A 201 -26.12 -13.88 5.02
CA SER A 201 -27.25 -13.09 5.54
C SER A 201 -28.62 -13.54 5.02
N GLY A 202 -28.67 -14.17 3.84
CA GLY A 202 -29.89 -14.71 3.25
C GLY A 202 -30.24 -16.13 3.68
N MET A 203 -29.33 -16.83 4.37
CA MET A 203 -29.58 -18.18 4.84
C MET A 203 -30.47 -18.15 6.08
N LYS A 204 -31.50 -19.00 6.09
CA LYS A 204 -32.28 -19.22 7.31
C LYS A 204 -31.52 -20.11 8.26
N ASP A 205 -31.72 -19.86 9.55
CA ASP A 205 -31.25 -20.76 10.59
C ASP A 205 -31.75 -22.19 10.34
N THR A 206 -30.84 -23.15 10.41
CA THR A 206 -31.13 -24.58 10.30
C THR A 206 -31.68 -25.17 11.60
N TRP A 207 -31.59 -24.41 12.69
CA TRP A 207 -31.98 -24.81 14.02
C TRP A 207 -33.25 -24.06 14.43
N THR A 208 -34.08 -24.73 15.23
CA THR A 208 -35.28 -24.13 15.83
C THR A 208 -35.21 -24.30 17.34
N VAL A 209 -35.66 -23.27 18.05
CA VAL A 209 -35.75 -23.29 19.51
C VAL A 209 -36.95 -24.15 19.91
N THR A 210 -36.72 -25.27 20.57
CA THR A 210 -37.78 -26.20 20.99
C THR A 210 -38.34 -25.86 22.38
N ALA A 211 -37.49 -25.36 23.29
CA ALA A 211 -37.90 -24.90 24.62
C ALA A 211 -36.88 -23.90 25.18
N VAL A 212 -37.36 -22.95 25.98
CA VAL A 212 -36.51 -22.03 26.75
C VAL A 212 -37.03 -21.89 28.18
N LYS A 213 -36.13 -21.77 29.15
CA LYS A 213 -36.44 -21.41 30.53
C LYS A 213 -35.47 -20.30 30.98
N PRO A 214 -35.65 -19.07 30.48
CA PRO A 214 -34.67 -18.02 30.67
C PRO A 214 -34.71 -17.48 32.12
N LYS A 215 -33.54 -17.20 32.69
CA LYS A 215 -33.43 -16.53 34.00
C LYS A 215 -33.86 -15.06 33.92
N TYR A 216 -33.58 -14.41 32.80
CA TYR A 216 -33.91 -13.01 32.53
C TYR A 216 -34.71 -12.90 31.25
N GLN A 217 -35.63 -11.92 31.17
CA GLN A 217 -36.42 -11.68 29.96
C GLN A 217 -35.69 -10.84 28.92
N THR A 218 -34.76 -9.99 29.36
CA THR A 218 -34.02 -9.07 28.48
C THR A 218 -32.54 -9.38 28.54
N TYR A 219 -31.95 -9.58 27.37
CA TYR A 219 -30.51 -9.67 27.18
C TYR A 219 -30.08 -8.51 26.29
N VAL A 220 -29.12 -7.72 26.75
CA VAL A 220 -28.53 -6.63 25.98
C VAL A 220 -27.14 -7.05 25.58
N VAL A 221 -26.85 -7.02 24.28
CA VAL A 221 -25.52 -7.25 23.74
C VAL A 221 -25.00 -5.91 23.23
N VAL A 222 -23.88 -5.47 23.80
CA VAL A 222 -23.18 -4.25 23.36
C VAL A 222 -21.99 -4.68 22.52
N ILE A 223 -22.01 -4.29 21.24
CA ILE A 223 -20.90 -4.52 20.31
C ILE A 223 -20.09 -3.22 20.27
N GLY A 224 -18.89 -3.26 20.84
CA GLY A 224 -17.97 -2.11 20.83
C GLY A 224 -17.30 -1.90 19.48
N GLU A 225 -16.71 -0.72 19.29
CA GLU A 225 -15.98 -0.33 18.08
C GLU A 225 -14.56 0.12 18.47
N SER A 226 -13.54 -0.48 17.84
CA SER A 226 -12.11 -0.14 17.99
C SER A 226 -11.53 -0.04 19.43
N ALA A 227 -12.25 -0.50 20.44
CA ALA A 227 -11.83 -0.48 21.84
C ALA A 227 -10.76 -1.55 22.10
N ARG A 228 -9.59 -1.12 22.59
CA ARG A 228 -8.47 -2.01 22.91
C ARG A 228 -8.32 -2.21 24.41
N ARG A 229 -7.91 -3.42 24.81
CA ARG A 229 -7.68 -3.78 26.21
C ARG A 229 -6.76 -2.81 26.95
N ASP A 230 -5.63 -2.46 26.33
CA ASP A 230 -4.60 -1.59 26.92
C ASP A 230 -5.05 -0.12 27.06
N ALA A 231 -6.13 0.25 26.40
CA ALA A 231 -6.73 1.58 26.48
C ALA A 231 -7.87 1.67 27.51
N LEU A 232 -8.30 0.57 28.14
CA LEU A 232 -9.43 0.54 29.08
C LEU A 232 -8.95 0.23 30.50
N GLY A 233 -9.17 1.15 31.45
CA GLY A 233 -8.74 1.00 32.84
C GLY A 233 -9.25 -0.28 33.52
N ALA A 234 -10.52 -0.64 33.30
CA ALA A 234 -11.16 -1.83 33.85
C ALA A 234 -10.52 -3.14 33.38
N PHE A 235 -9.71 -3.10 32.32
CA PHE A 235 -9.01 -4.25 31.75
C PHE A 235 -7.48 -4.15 31.92
N GLY A 236 -6.99 -3.30 32.83
CA GLY A 236 -5.57 -3.13 33.12
C GLY A 236 -4.87 -2.08 32.25
N GLY A 237 -5.61 -1.25 31.52
CA GLY A 237 -5.08 -0.08 30.84
C GLY A 237 -4.53 0.95 31.81
N HIS A 238 -3.64 1.83 31.32
CA HIS A 238 -2.94 2.79 32.18
C HIS A 238 -3.87 3.88 32.76
N TRP A 239 -4.94 4.23 32.06
CA TRP A 239 -5.83 5.33 32.40
C TRP A 239 -7.07 4.87 33.14
N ASP A 240 -7.51 5.64 34.14
CA ASP A 240 -8.79 5.45 34.81
C ASP A 240 -9.95 6.07 34.00
N ASN A 241 -10.26 5.46 32.87
CA ASN A 241 -11.26 5.97 31.90
C ASN A 241 -12.52 5.10 31.79
N THR A 242 -12.69 4.11 32.67
CA THR A 242 -13.85 3.21 32.70
C THR A 242 -14.43 3.03 34.11
N PRO A 243 -14.76 4.11 34.84
CA PRO A 243 -15.11 4.04 36.26
C PRO A 243 -16.37 3.19 36.53
N PHE A 244 -17.33 3.19 35.61
CA PHE A 244 -18.49 2.31 35.70
C PHE A 244 -18.08 0.83 35.61
N ALA A 245 -17.38 0.43 34.53
CA ALA A 245 -16.98 -0.96 34.34
C ALA A 245 -16.02 -1.47 35.45
N SER A 246 -15.20 -0.58 36.04
CA SER A 246 -14.32 -0.91 37.16
C SER A 246 -15.04 -1.17 38.49
N SER A 247 -16.29 -0.72 38.63
CA SER A 247 -17.06 -0.80 39.89
C SER A 247 -18.25 -1.75 39.83
N VAL A 248 -18.68 -2.19 38.64
CA VAL A 248 -19.80 -3.13 38.52
C VAL A 248 -19.44 -4.53 39.01
N ASN A 249 -20.40 -5.19 39.64
CA ASN A 249 -20.31 -6.61 39.96
C ASN A 249 -20.63 -7.44 38.70
N GLY A 250 -19.61 -7.69 37.87
CA GLY A 250 -19.72 -8.43 36.62
C GLY A 250 -18.51 -9.35 36.40
N LEU A 251 -18.63 -10.26 35.42
CA LEU A 251 -17.53 -11.10 34.99
C LEU A 251 -16.72 -10.37 33.89
N ILE A 252 -15.44 -10.14 34.15
CA ILE A 252 -14.53 -9.48 33.20
C ILE A 252 -13.66 -10.54 32.53
N PHE A 253 -13.68 -10.56 31.20
CA PHE A 253 -12.79 -11.38 30.39
C PHE A 253 -11.58 -10.54 29.96
N ALA A 254 -10.45 -10.70 30.66
CA ALA A 254 -9.25 -9.89 30.42
C ALA A 254 -8.41 -10.37 29.21
N ASP A 255 -8.58 -11.61 28.76
CA ASP A 255 -7.77 -12.21 27.69
C ASP A 255 -8.60 -12.56 26.44
N TYR A 256 -9.69 -11.81 26.22
CA TYR A 256 -10.47 -11.95 24.99
C TYR A 256 -9.67 -11.43 23.79
N ILE A 257 -9.61 -12.25 22.73
CA ILE A 257 -8.99 -11.91 21.45
C ILE A 257 -10.11 -11.86 20.40
N ALA A 258 -10.21 -10.73 19.71
CA ALA A 258 -11.18 -10.56 18.63
C ALA A 258 -10.93 -11.55 17.49
N ALA A 259 -12.00 -11.98 16.82
CA ALA A 259 -11.90 -12.91 15.70
C ALA A 259 -11.14 -12.33 14.49
N SER A 260 -11.10 -11.00 14.36
CA SER A 260 -10.30 -10.31 13.35
C SER A 260 -9.99 -8.85 13.74
N GLY A 261 -9.07 -8.22 13.02
CA GLY A 261 -8.67 -6.82 13.22
C GLY A 261 -9.49 -5.79 12.46
N SER A 262 -10.53 -6.21 11.71
CA SER A 262 -11.45 -5.31 10.99
C SER A 262 -12.90 -5.63 11.34
N THR A 263 -13.76 -4.60 11.39
CA THR A 263 -15.16 -4.69 11.85
C THR A 263 -15.94 -5.76 11.09
N GLN A 264 -15.91 -5.72 9.75
CA GLN A 264 -16.68 -6.66 8.92
C GLN A 264 -16.29 -8.12 9.17
N LYS A 265 -14.98 -8.42 9.20
CA LYS A 265 -14.51 -9.79 9.40
C LYS A 265 -14.69 -10.26 10.84
N SER A 266 -14.47 -9.38 11.82
CA SER A 266 -14.64 -9.70 13.23
C SER A 266 -16.10 -10.01 13.55
N LEU A 267 -17.05 -9.19 13.09
CA LEU A 267 -18.49 -9.44 13.26
C LEU A 267 -18.94 -10.67 12.49
N GLY A 268 -18.51 -10.80 11.23
CA GLY A 268 -18.85 -11.94 10.38
C GLY A 268 -18.42 -13.28 10.97
N LEU A 269 -17.29 -13.33 11.69
CA LEU A 269 -16.83 -14.53 12.38
C LEU A 269 -17.43 -14.72 13.78
N THR A 270 -17.75 -13.63 14.48
CA THR A 270 -18.28 -13.69 15.85
C THR A 270 -19.77 -14.06 15.87
N LEU A 271 -20.54 -13.57 14.90
CA LEU A 271 -22.01 -13.71 14.88
C LEU A 271 -22.50 -14.85 13.98
N ASN A 272 -21.62 -15.46 13.19
CA ASN A 272 -21.99 -16.57 12.32
C ASN A 272 -21.26 -17.85 12.71
N ARG A 273 -21.97 -18.97 12.61
CA ARG A 273 -21.39 -20.30 12.68
C ARG A 273 -21.20 -20.79 11.24
N VAL A 274 -19.96 -20.76 10.76
CA VAL A 274 -19.57 -21.26 9.44
C VAL A 274 -19.47 -22.79 9.46
#